data_AF-A0A087CX08-F1
#
_entry.id   AF-A0A087CX08-F1
#
_cell.length_a   1.000
_cell.length_b   1.000
_cell.length_c   1.000
_cell.angle_alpha   90.00
_cell.angle_beta   90.00
_cell.angle_gamma   90.00
#
_symmetry.space_group_name_H-M   'P 1'
#
loop_
_entity.id
_entity.type
_entity.pdbx_description
1 polymer ?
#
loop_
_entity_poly.entity_id
_entity_poly.type
_entity_poly.pdbx_seq_one_letter_code
_entity_poly.pdbx_strand_id
1 'polypeptide(L)'
;MLPGVEAVRSLDTVERLRVFLDAGGVVVSTGVLPSLTQDGEDVRAAVERLAEDPHWFHYAGEPSWDRARAAVLQALPGRFHVVAAAGSGQLWSRYGADGTGVRVMLFNDGDDEREVGIVHARERCRVTEWRAVDGSRSAPTPWLTGPVRVRLAPHQVRLLHVEIDGERAADELTLLSGWWFRPVTQDADATCSWQPIMPFDGWQAQGYPTFCGTGEYRIDVEIPDDAVSSDGWDMPCRSVAESDGVPV
;
A
#
# COMPACT_ATOMS: atom_id res chain seq x y z
N MET A 1 1.31 11.20 6.17
CA MET A 1 -0.12 11.12 6.53
C MET A 1 -0.58 12.49 7.02
N LEU A 2 -1.71 12.99 6.53
CA LEU A 2 -2.35 14.26 6.90
C LEU A 2 -3.82 13.98 7.28
N PRO A 3 -4.10 13.48 8.50
CA PRO A 3 -5.46 13.12 8.91
C PRO A 3 -6.26 14.36 9.34
N GLY A 4 -7.28 14.75 8.58
CA GLY A 4 -8.17 15.87 8.92
C GLY A 4 -7.45 17.21 9.10
N VAL A 5 -6.38 17.44 8.34
CA VAL A 5 -5.54 18.64 8.51
C VAL A 5 -6.16 19.82 7.76
N GLU A 6 -6.71 20.78 8.50
CA GLU A 6 -7.33 21.98 7.91
C GLU A 6 -6.33 23.13 7.67
N ALA A 7 -5.21 23.13 8.40
CA ALA A 7 -4.17 24.14 8.32
C ALA A 7 -2.76 23.54 8.41
N VAL A 8 -1.84 24.10 7.63
CA VAL A 8 -0.40 23.78 7.69
C VAL A 8 0.34 24.81 8.54
N ARG A 9 1.56 24.52 9.00
CA ARG A 9 2.32 25.47 9.82
C ARG A 9 2.57 26.79 9.07
N SER A 10 3.01 26.71 7.82
CA SER A 10 3.42 27.87 7.02
C SER A 10 3.49 27.51 5.53
N LEU A 11 3.69 28.50 4.66
CA LEU A 11 3.98 28.28 3.24
C LEU A 11 5.21 27.37 3.00
N ASP A 12 6.24 27.47 3.86
CA ASP A 12 7.40 26.56 3.83
C ASP A 12 7.01 25.08 4.00
N THR A 13 5.92 24.79 4.72
CA THR A 13 5.42 23.41 4.85
C THR A 13 4.85 22.90 3.53
N VAL A 14 4.16 23.73 2.77
CA VAL A 14 3.63 23.39 1.44
C VAL A 14 4.79 23.10 0.48
N GLU A 15 5.83 23.93 0.53
CA GLU A 15 7.03 23.73 -0.30
C GLU A 15 7.79 22.45 0.08
N ARG A 16 7.89 22.12 1.37
CA ARG A 16 8.48 20.84 1.80
C ARG A 16 7.66 19.63 1.37
N LEU A 17 6.33 19.74 1.31
CA LEU A 17 5.47 18.68 0.78
C LEU A 17 5.74 18.48 -0.70
N ARG A 18 5.89 19.57 -1.48
CA ARG A 18 6.29 19.52 -2.89
C ARG A 18 7.63 18.80 -3.06
N VAL A 19 8.66 19.22 -2.33
CA VAL A 19 10.00 18.59 -2.39
C VAL A 19 9.96 17.12 -1.97
N PHE A 20 9.10 16.77 -1.00
CA PHE A 20 8.92 15.38 -0.59
C PHE A 20 8.26 14.53 -1.69
N LEU A 21 7.23 15.05 -2.37
CA LEU A 21 6.59 14.39 -3.52
C LEU A 21 7.56 14.24 -4.69
N ASP A 22 8.30 15.31 -5.03
CA ASP A 22 9.34 15.31 -6.08
C ASP A 22 10.42 14.24 -5.83
N ALA A 23 10.69 13.90 -4.56
CA ALA A 23 11.63 12.86 -4.17
C ALA A 23 11.02 11.44 -4.15
N GLY A 24 9.80 11.26 -4.65
CA GLY A 24 9.05 9.99 -4.66
C GLY A 24 8.36 9.68 -3.32
N GLY A 25 8.22 10.68 -2.44
CA GLY A 25 7.45 10.54 -1.22
C GLY A 25 5.95 10.45 -1.48
N VAL A 26 5.23 9.68 -0.68
CA VAL A 26 3.77 9.54 -0.81
C VAL A 26 3.04 10.26 0.32
N VAL A 27 2.08 11.09 -0.06
CA VAL A 27 1.19 11.79 0.87
C VAL A 27 -0.16 11.10 0.86
N VAL A 28 -0.67 10.75 2.04
CA VAL A 28 -2.05 10.31 2.20
C VAL A 28 -2.74 11.31 3.11
N SER A 29 -3.89 11.83 2.69
CA SER A 29 -4.68 12.83 3.43
C SER A 29 -6.12 12.37 3.56
N THR A 30 -6.76 12.76 4.66
CA THR A 30 -8.19 12.50 4.90
C THR A 30 -8.92 13.78 5.32
N GLY A 31 -10.23 13.85 5.06
CA GLY A 31 -11.06 15.00 5.43
C GLY A 31 -10.93 16.15 4.43
N VAL A 32 -10.92 17.39 4.92
CA VAL A 32 -10.68 18.57 4.07
C VAL A 32 -9.19 18.74 3.76
N LEU A 33 -8.87 19.27 2.58
CA LEU A 33 -7.51 19.70 2.28
C LEU A 33 -7.14 20.96 3.08
N PRO A 34 -5.88 21.10 3.52
CA PRO A 34 -5.44 22.32 4.19
C PRO A 34 -5.69 23.55 3.31
N SER A 35 -6.29 24.58 3.88
CA SER A 35 -6.59 25.83 3.15
C SER A 35 -5.96 27.07 3.77
N LEU A 36 -5.42 26.95 4.99
CA LEU A 36 -4.79 28.06 5.70
C LEU A 36 -3.42 27.66 6.26
N THR A 37 -2.56 28.65 6.51
CA THR A 37 -1.46 28.51 7.47
C THR A 37 -1.99 28.70 8.90
N GLN A 38 -1.19 28.32 9.90
CA GLN A 38 -1.52 28.60 11.31
C GLN A 38 -1.63 30.10 11.61
N ASP A 39 -0.99 30.95 10.80
CA ASP A 39 -1.05 32.40 10.91
C ASP A 39 -2.17 33.04 10.05
N GLY A 40 -2.99 32.21 9.38
CA GLY A 40 -4.18 32.64 8.64
C GLY A 40 -3.94 33.06 7.18
N GLU A 41 -2.76 32.77 6.61
CA GLU A 41 -2.51 32.97 5.18
C GLU A 41 -3.22 31.89 4.34
N ASP A 42 -3.79 32.26 3.20
CA ASP A 42 -4.45 31.31 2.29
C ASP A 42 -3.42 30.47 1.53
N VAL A 43 -3.56 29.14 1.61
CA VAL A 43 -2.72 28.16 0.90
C VAL A 43 -3.53 27.23 -0.01
N ARG A 44 -4.86 27.42 -0.11
CA ARG A 44 -5.78 26.48 -0.77
C ARG A 44 -5.33 26.11 -2.17
N ALA A 45 -5.10 27.10 -3.02
CA ALA A 45 -4.73 26.87 -4.41
C ALA A 45 -3.37 26.16 -4.57
N ALA A 46 -2.45 26.35 -3.62
CA ALA A 46 -1.15 25.68 -3.65
C ALA A 46 -1.29 24.21 -3.22
N VAL A 47 -2.08 23.93 -2.19
CA VAL A 47 -2.35 22.57 -1.71
C VAL A 47 -3.19 21.78 -2.71
N GLU A 48 -4.23 22.38 -3.31
CA GLU A 48 -5.04 21.75 -4.36
C GLU A 48 -4.16 21.32 -5.54
N ARG A 49 -3.23 22.17 -5.97
CA ARG A 49 -2.29 21.84 -7.04
C ARG A 49 -1.34 20.69 -6.67
N LEU A 50 -0.90 20.62 -5.41
CA LEU A 50 -0.10 19.48 -4.94
C LEU A 50 -0.92 18.19 -4.83
N ALA A 51 -2.21 18.30 -4.51
CA ALA A 51 -3.10 17.16 -4.42
C ALA A 51 -3.46 16.54 -5.78
N GLU A 52 -3.13 17.22 -6.88
CA GLU A 52 -3.18 16.67 -8.25
C GLU A 52 -1.99 15.73 -8.55
N ASP A 53 -0.97 15.69 -7.71
CA ASP A 53 0.19 14.80 -7.88
C ASP A 53 -0.23 13.31 -7.75
N PRO A 54 0.26 12.40 -8.61
CA PRO A 54 -0.08 10.98 -8.57
C PRO A 54 0.34 10.28 -7.26
N HIS A 55 1.28 10.83 -6.51
CA HIS A 55 1.72 10.34 -5.19
C HIS A 55 0.95 10.96 -4.02
N TRP A 56 -0.10 11.75 -4.29
CA TRP A 56 -1.01 12.29 -3.28
C TRP A 56 -2.37 11.55 -3.29
N PHE A 57 -2.61 10.75 -2.25
CA PHE A 57 -3.87 10.06 -2.05
C PHE A 57 -4.78 10.86 -1.11
N HIS A 58 -5.79 11.50 -1.68
CA HIS A 58 -6.78 12.25 -0.90
C HIS A 58 -8.10 11.49 -0.74
N TYR A 59 -8.59 11.41 0.49
CA TYR A 59 -9.91 10.87 0.82
C TYR A 59 -10.75 11.93 1.52
N ALA A 60 -11.85 12.37 0.92
CA ALA A 60 -12.73 13.38 1.52
C ALA A 60 -13.35 12.94 2.86
N GLY A 61 -13.47 11.62 3.08
CA GLY A 61 -13.90 11.01 4.34
C GLY A 61 -12.86 10.03 4.88
N GLU A 62 -13.26 9.26 5.89
CA GLU A 62 -12.40 8.21 6.44
C GLU A 62 -12.34 7.02 5.47
N PRO A 63 -11.15 6.71 4.91
CA PRO A 63 -11.00 5.53 4.05
C PRO A 63 -11.08 4.26 4.91
N SER A 64 -11.43 3.14 4.28
CA SER A 64 -11.20 1.84 4.90
C SER A 64 -9.69 1.64 5.16
N TRP A 65 -9.36 0.86 6.19
CA TRP A 65 -7.97 0.55 6.50
C TRP A 65 -7.24 -0.07 5.31
N ASP A 66 -7.89 -0.98 4.59
CA ASP A 66 -7.32 -1.62 3.41
C ASP A 66 -6.98 -0.60 2.31
N ARG A 67 -7.81 0.43 2.14
CA ARG A 67 -7.59 1.50 1.17
C ARG A 67 -6.42 2.40 1.56
N ALA A 68 -6.31 2.79 2.83
CA ALA A 68 -5.16 3.56 3.30
C ALA A 68 -3.86 2.75 3.25
N ARG A 69 -3.92 1.47 3.64
CA ARG A 69 -2.78 0.54 3.58
C ARG A 69 -2.32 0.31 2.16
N ALA A 70 -3.24 0.15 1.22
CA ALA A 70 -2.96 0.00 -0.20
C ALA A 70 -2.12 1.16 -0.75
N ALA A 71 -2.57 2.39 -0.53
CA ALA A 71 -1.86 3.61 -0.94
C ALA A 71 -0.43 3.67 -0.36
N VAL A 72 -0.26 3.30 0.90
CA VAL A 72 1.07 3.25 1.54
C VAL A 72 1.94 2.15 0.95
N LEU A 73 1.41 0.96 0.69
CA LEU A 73 2.20 -0.15 0.13
C LEU A 73 2.64 0.10 -1.31
N GLN A 74 1.84 0.78 -2.12
CA GLN A 74 2.22 1.19 -3.47
C GLN A 74 3.45 2.12 -3.47
N ALA A 75 3.68 2.86 -2.38
CA ALA A 75 4.84 3.73 -2.17
C ALA A 75 6.10 3.00 -1.68
N LEU A 76 6.00 1.71 -1.34
CA LEU A 76 7.03 0.96 -0.66
C LEU A 76 7.53 -0.29 -1.43
N PRO A 77 7.53 -0.34 -2.78
CA PRO A 77 8.01 -1.53 -3.49
C PRO A 77 9.46 -1.82 -3.09
N GLY A 78 9.76 -3.10 -2.90
CA GLY A 78 11.08 -3.54 -2.46
C GLY A 78 11.48 -3.09 -1.04
N ARG A 79 10.56 -2.63 -0.18
CA ARG A 79 10.88 -2.29 1.21
C ARG A 79 10.39 -3.34 2.20
N PHE A 80 11.13 -3.45 3.30
CA PHE A 80 10.74 -4.32 4.40
C PHE A 80 9.41 -3.87 4.99
N HIS A 81 8.43 -4.77 5.03
CA HIS A 81 7.13 -4.48 5.64
C HIS A 81 6.43 -5.77 6.11
N VAL A 82 5.41 -5.58 6.95
CA VAL A 82 4.62 -6.66 7.53
C VAL A 82 3.22 -6.63 6.92
N VAL A 83 2.74 -7.78 6.49
CA VAL A 83 1.40 -7.99 5.93
C VAL A 83 0.67 -9.06 6.72
N ALA A 84 -0.62 -8.88 6.94
CA ALA A 84 -1.49 -9.88 7.55
C ALA A 84 -2.87 -9.78 6.92
N ALA A 85 -3.57 -10.90 6.88
CA ALA A 85 -4.99 -10.89 6.54
C ALA A 85 -5.79 -10.16 7.63
N ALA A 86 -6.94 -9.59 7.24
CA ALA A 86 -7.91 -9.09 8.19
C ALA A 86 -8.30 -10.20 9.18
N GLY A 87 -8.57 -9.82 10.42
CA GLY A 87 -8.93 -10.75 11.50
C GLY A 87 -9.43 -9.99 12.72
N SER A 88 -9.88 -10.70 13.75
CA SER A 88 -10.26 -10.07 15.01
C SER A 88 -9.07 -9.35 15.66
N GLY A 89 -9.32 -8.21 16.29
CA GLY A 89 -8.31 -7.41 16.98
C GLY A 89 -7.20 -6.82 16.11
N GLN A 90 -6.33 -6.05 16.75
CA GLN A 90 -5.23 -5.33 16.08
C GLN A 90 -3.97 -6.22 15.99
N LEU A 91 -3.30 -6.21 14.84
CA LEU A 91 -1.92 -6.66 14.76
C LEU A 91 -1.00 -5.48 15.08
N TRP A 92 -0.26 -5.57 16.17
CA TRP A 92 0.79 -4.63 16.50
C TRP A 92 2.10 -5.12 15.90
N SER A 93 2.79 -4.27 15.16
CA SER A 93 4.10 -4.58 14.62
C SER A 93 5.06 -3.41 14.79
N ARG A 94 6.33 -3.74 15.05
CA ARG A 94 7.43 -2.79 15.07
C ARG A 94 8.67 -3.47 14.52
N TYR A 95 9.42 -2.76 13.69
CA TYR A 95 10.67 -3.28 13.17
C TYR A 95 11.72 -2.19 12.98
N GLY A 96 12.97 -2.60 12.96
CA GLY A 96 14.11 -1.70 12.78
C GLY A 96 15.37 -2.46 12.39
N ALA A 97 16.16 -1.87 11.50
CA ALA A 97 17.44 -2.42 11.08
C ALA A 97 18.48 -2.34 12.21
N ASP A 98 19.32 -3.36 12.33
CA ASP A 98 20.38 -3.43 13.35
C ASP A 98 21.78 -3.68 12.78
N GLY A 99 21.96 -3.46 11.47
CA GLY A 99 23.20 -3.66 10.74
C GLY A 99 23.46 -5.10 10.28
N THR A 100 22.83 -6.09 10.95
CA THR A 100 22.93 -7.52 10.57
C THR A 100 21.64 -8.07 9.97
N GLY A 101 20.55 -7.33 10.12
CA GLY A 101 19.24 -7.69 9.60
C GLY A 101 18.19 -6.72 10.14
N VAL A 102 16.97 -7.22 10.28
CA VAL A 102 15.83 -6.47 10.81
C VAL A 102 15.30 -7.18 12.06
N ARG A 103 15.20 -6.44 13.17
CA ARG A 103 14.47 -6.92 14.35
C ARG A 103 12.99 -6.63 14.16
N VAL A 104 12.16 -7.61 14.45
CA VAL A 104 10.70 -7.54 14.26
C VAL A 104 10.04 -7.96 15.56
N MET A 105 9.11 -7.14 16.04
CA MET A 105 8.17 -7.49 17.08
C MET A 105 6.78 -7.59 16.44
N LEU A 106 6.09 -8.68 16.72
CA LEU A 106 4.71 -8.93 16.31
C LEU A 106 3.88 -9.27 17.55
N PHE A 107 2.71 -8.67 17.68
CA PHE A 107 1.76 -9.00 18.74
C PHE A 107 0.34 -9.05 18.17
N ASN A 108 -0.29 -10.21 18.31
CA ASN A 108 -1.67 -10.43 17.91
C ASN A 108 -2.60 -10.12 19.08
N ASP A 109 -3.23 -8.94 19.07
CA ASP A 109 -4.20 -8.50 20.08
C ASP A 109 -5.64 -8.98 19.74
N GLY A 110 -5.72 -10.06 18.98
CA GLY A 110 -6.96 -10.70 18.55
C GLY A 110 -7.19 -12.02 19.27
N ASP A 111 -8.44 -12.50 19.20
CA ASP A 111 -8.87 -13.75 19.82
C ASP A 111 -8.70 -14.97 18.90
N ASP A 112 -8.34 -14.75 17.63
CA ASP A 112 -8.11 -15.80 16.64
C ASP A 112 -6.62 -15.94 16.28
N GLU A 113 -6.22 -17.14 15.82
CA GLU A 113 -4.89 -17.33 15.23
C GLU A 113 -4.73 -16.47 13.97
N ARG A 114 -3.57 -15.83 13.82
CA ARG A 114 -3.27 -14.94 12.69
C ARG A 114 -1.98 -15.35 11.99
N GLU A 115 -2.04 -15.52 10.67
CA GLU A 115 -0.87 -15.67 9.81
C GLU A 115 -0.38 -14.29 9.36
N VAL A 116 0.91 -14.04 9.55
CA VAL A 116 1.60 -12.79 9.25
C VAL A 116 2.73 -13.08 8.26
N GLY A 117 2.75 -12.34 7.15
CA GLY A 117 3.84 -12.31 6.19
C GLY A 117 4.83 -11.18 6.50
N ILE A 118 6.12 -11.46 6.41
CA ILE A 118 7.19 -10.47 6.46
C ILE A 118 7.82 -10.43 5.08
N VAL A 119 7.69 -9.28 4.41
CA VAL A 119 8.18 -9.04 3.05
C VAL A 119 9.52 -8.31 3.13
N HIS A 120 10.47 -8.68 2.28
CA HIS A 120 11.81 -8.09 2.23
C HIS A 120 12.34 -8.00 0.79
N ALA A 121 13.32 -7.11 0.59
CA ALA A 121 13.85 -6.73 -0.72
C ALA A 121 14.83 -7.71 -1.37
N ARG A 122 15.16 -8.81 -0.70
CA ARG A 122 16.21 -9.75 -1.14
C ARG A 122 15.69 -11.16 -1.34
N GLU A 123 16.39 -11.95 -2.14
CA GLU A 123 15.96 -13.30 -2.51
C GLU A 123 15.82 -14.24 -1.32
N ARG A 124 16.72 -14.13 -0.33
CA ARG A 124 16.78 -15.06 0.79
C ARG A 124 16.82 -14.37 2.15
N CYS A 125 16.25 -15.06 3.12
CA CYS A 125 16.32 -14.66 4.52
C CYS A 125 16.48 -15.88 5.42
N ARG A 126 16.86 -15.64 6.67
CA ARG A 126 16.71 -16.64 7.74
C ARG A 126 16.26 -15.94 9.01
N VAL A 127 15.59 -16.70 9.87
CA VAL A 127 14.91 -16.15 11.03
C VAL A 127 15.48 -16.75 12.29
N THR A 128 15.75 -15.91 13.27
CA THR A 128 16.04 -16.32 14.65
C THR A 128 14.94 -15.79 15.55
N GLU A 129 14.30 -16.67 16.33
CA GLU A 129 13.29 -16.26 17.29
C GLU A 129 13.93 -15.98 18.65
N TRP A 130 13.49 -14.89 19.27
CA TRP A 130 13.85 -14.51 20.62
C TRP A 130 12.64 -14.70 21.51
N ARG A 131 12.81 -15.47 22.58
CA ARG A 131 11.76 -15.64 23.57
C ARG A 131 11.73 -14.42 24.49
N ALA A 132 10.58 -13.73 24.50
CA ALA A 132 10.38 -12.59 25.38
C ALA A 132 10.43 -12.96 26.88
N VAL A 133 10.12 -14.22 27.21
CA VAL A 133 10.03 -14.70 28.61
C VAL A 133 11.41 -14.81 29.28
N ASP A 134 12.41 -15.30 28.56
CA ASP A 134 13.73 -15.64 29.13
C ASP A 134 14.91 -15.03 28.36
N GLY A 135 14.66 -14.32 27.26
CA GLY A 135 15.68 -13.72 26.40
C GLY A 135 16.47 -14.73 25.57
N SER A 136 16.13 -16.01 25.62
CA SER A 136 16.81 -17.05 24.84
C SER A 136 16.54 -16.88 23.34
N ARG A 137 17.50 -17.33 22.53
CA ARG A 137 17.39 -17.31 21.07
C ARG A 137 17.36 -18.73 20.54
N SER A 138 16.49 -18.98 19.57
CA SER A 138 16.50 -20.22 18.80
C SER A 138 17.79 -20.31 17.96
N ALA A 139 18.09 -21.49 17.44
CA ALA A 139 18.97 -21.57 16.28
C ALA A 139 18.31 -20.84 15.09
N PRO A 140 19.09 -20.23 14.19
CA PRO A 140 18.55 -19.67 12.95
C PRO A 140 17.89 -20.76 12.12
N THR A 141 16.80 -20.43 11.44
CA THR A 141 16.23 -21.31 10.41
C THR A 141 17.25 -21.53 9.27
N PRO A 142 17.07 -22.56 8.43
CA PRO A 142 17.68 -22.58 7.11
C PRO A 142 17.35 -21.30 6.34
N TRP A 143 18.16 -20.98 5.33
CA TRP A 143 17.85 -19.92 4.39
C TRP A 143 16.58 -20.26 3.63
N LEU A 144 15.62 -19.34 3.67
CA LEU A 144 14.31 -19.39 3.02
C LEU A 144 14.31 -18.43 1.84
N THR A 145 13.53 -18.74 0.81
CA THR A 145 13.27 -17.81 -0.31
C THR A 145 11.87 -17.21 -0.19
N GLY A 146 11.74 -15.95 -0.60
CA GLY A 146 10.47 -15.21 -0.53
C GLY A 146 10.06 -14.80 0.89
N PRO A 147 8.80 -14.38 1.09
CA PRO A 147 8.35 -13.80 2.34
C PRO A 147 8.30 -14.82 3.48
N VAL A 148 8.71 -14.40 4.69
CA VAL A 148 8.61 -15.22 5.90
C VAL A 148 7.17 -15.26 6.37
N ARG A 149 6.62 -16.46 6.61
CA ARG A 149 5.30 -16.64 7.21
C ARG A 149 5.41 -17.03 8.68
N VAL A 150 4.70 -16.30 9.52
CA VAL A 150 4.71 -16.42 10.98
C VAL A 150 3.27 -16.59 11.45
N ARG A 151 2.98 -17.67 12.15
CA ARG A 151 1.70 -17.83 12.86
C ARG A 151 1.81 -17.26 14.28
N LEU A 152 0.77 -16.53 14.67
CA LEU A 152 0.59 -15.97 15.99
C LEU A 152 -0.70 -16.52 16.59
N ALA A 153 -0.59 -17.20 17.73
CA ALA A 153 -1.75 -17.55 18.53
C ALA A 153 -2.44 -16.28 19.06
N PRO A 154 -3.69 -16.39 19.56
CA PRO A 154 -4.36 -15.29 20.26
C PRO A 154 -3.49 -14.74 21.38
N HIS A 155 -3.40 -13.40 21.47
CA HIS A 155 -2.63 -12.69 22.51
C HIS A 155 -1.13 -13.02 22.54
N GLN A 156 -0.58 -13.57 21.46
CA GLN A 156 0.83 -13.96 21.39
C GLN A 156 1.73 -12.82 20.90
N VAL A 157 2.84 -12.61 21.62
CA VAL A 157 3.97 -11.81 21.14
C VAL A 157 5.10 -12.71 20.61
N ARG A 158 5.65 -12.37 19.44
CA ARG A 158 6.87 -12.97 18.89
C ARG A 158 7.90 -11.90 18.59
N LEU A 159 9.14 -12.17 18.97
CA LEU A 159 10.28 -11.32 18.69
C LEU A 159 11.20 -12.08 17.74
N LEU A 160 11.48 -11.52 16.58
CA LEU A 160 12.23 -12.17 15.51
C LEU A 160 13.40 -11.29 15.10
N HIS A 161 14.49 -11.92 14.71
CA HIS A 161 15.54 -11.29 13.94
C HIS A 161 15.56 -11.93 12.56
N VAL A 162 15.38 -11.11 11.53
CA VAL A 162 15.35 -11.54 10.13
C VAL A 162 16.66 -11.08 9.51
N GLU A 163 17.57 -12.03 9.29
CA GLU A 163 18.76 -11.81 8.49
C GLU A 163 18.38 -11.91 7.02
N ILE A 164 18.81 -10.94 6.22
CA ILE A 164 18.41 -10.78 4.83
C ILE A 164 19.67 -10.75 3.98
N ASP A 165 19.75 -11.56 2.95
CA ASP A 165 20.93 -11.72 2.09
C ASP A 165 20.51 -12.11 0.66
N GLY A 166 21.48 -12.15 -0.25
CA GLY A 166 21.27 -12.49 -1.66
C GLY A 166 21.04 -11.27 -2.55
N GLU A 167 20.73 -11.54 -3.82
CA GLU A 167 20.43 -10.48 -4.77
C GLU A 167 19.12 -9.77 -4.42
N ARG A 168 18.86 -8.64 -5.08
CA ARG A 168 17.58 -7.95 -4.92
C ARG A 168 16.50 -8.89 -5.46
N ALA A 169 15.50 -9.20 -4.64
CA ALA A 169 14.35 -9.97 -5.08
C ALA A 169 13.61 -9.20 -6.17
N ALA A 170 12.91 -9.93 -7.05
CA ALA A 170 12.02 -9.30 -8.00
C ALA A 170 11.03 -8.38 -7.27
N ASP A 171 10.87 -7.16 -7.80
CA ASP A 171 9.94 -6.18 -7.24
C ASP A 171 8.51 -6.60 -7.57
N GLU A 172 7.64 -6.56 -6.56
CA GLU A 172 6.20 -6.74 -6.75
C GLU A 172 5.52 -5.37 -6.64
N LEU A 173 4.79 -4.99 -7.69
CA LEU A 173 3.97 -3.79 -7.71
C LEU A 173 2.51 -4.19 -7.50
N THR A 174 1.90 -3.65 -6.46
CA THR A 174 0.45 -3.78 -6.29
C THR A 174 -0.23 -2.55 -6.87
N LEU A 175 -0.95 -2.74 -7.98
CA LEU A 175 -1.60 -1.67 -8.75
C LEU A 175 -2.92 -1.27 -8.12
N LEU A 176 -2.87 -0.44 -7.07
CA LEU A 176 -4.03 -0.24 -6.22
C LEU A 176 -4.82 1.05 -6.50
N SER A 177 -4.20 2.01 -7.16
CA SER A 177 -4.79 3.32 -7.48
C SER A 177 -4.31 3.81 -8.85
N GLY A 178 -4.89 4.91 -9.32
CA GLY A 178 -4.63 5.42 -10.66
C GLY A 178 -5.41 4.66 -11.73
N TRP A 179 -6.47 3.95 -11.35
CA TRP A 179 -7.36 3.32 -12.29
C TRP A 179 -8.38 4.32 -12.81
N TRP A 180 -8.66 4.24 -14.10
CA TRP A 180 -9.77 4.88 -14.76
C TRP A 180 -10.71 3.84 -15.31
N PHE A 181 -11.99 4.17 -15.31
CA PHE A 181 -13.05 3.35 -15.85
C PHE A 181 -13.90 4.14 -16.83
N ARG A 182 -14.40 3.46 -17.85
CA ARG A 182 -15.54 3.93 -18.63
C ARG A 182 -16.43 2.76 -19.03
N PRO A 183 -17.76 2.93 -19.02
CA PRO A 183 -18.65 1.94 -19.60
C PRO A 183 -18.48 1.90 -21.13
N VAL A 184 -18.52 0.69 -21.71
CA VAL A 184 -18.59 0.50 -23.17
C VAL A 184 -20.04 0.68 -23.59
N THR A 185 -20.30 1.66 -24.46
CA THR A 185 -21.61 1.89 -25.05
C THR A 185 -21.69 1.24 -26.42
N GLN A 186 -22.85 0.68 -26.77
CA GLN A 186 -23.11 0.18 -28.12
C GLN A 186 -23.35 1.31 -29.14
N ASP A 187 -23.62 2.52 -28.64
CA ASP A 187 -23.75 3.73 -29.45
C ASP A 187 -22.36 4.30 -29.73
N ALA A 188 -21.94 4.27 -31.00
CA ALA A 188 -20.63 4.72 -31.45
C ALA A 188 -20.40 6.22 -31.24
N ASP A 189 -21.48 7.01 -31.09
CA ASP A 189 -21.43 8.46 -30.86
C ASP A 189 -21.47 8.81 -29.36
N ALA A 190 -21.85 7.86 -28.49
CA ALA A 190 -21.83 8.04 -27.05
C ALA A 190 -20.40 7.83 -26.52
N THR A 191 -19.64 8.90 -26.40
CA THR A 191 -18.33 8.86 -25.73
C THR A 191 -18.52 9.03 -24.22
N CYS A 192 -18.43 7.93 -23.47
CA CYS A 192 -18.28 8.02 -22.02
C CYS A 192 -16.86 8.48 -21.68
N SER A 193 -16.76 9.54 -20.87
CA SER A 193 -15.47 10.04 -20.39
C SER A 193 -14.86 9.04 -19.39
N TRP A 194 -13.53 8.94 -19.42
CA TRP A 194 -12.78 8.22 -18.41
C TRP A 194 -12.99 8.89 -17.06
N GLN A 195 -13.44 8.11 -16.08
CA GLN A 195 -13.60 8.57 -14.70
C GLN A 195 -12.63 7.80 -13.80
N PRO A 196 -11.96 8.47 -12.85
CA PRO A 196 -11.16 7.79 -11.84
C PRO A 196 -12.01 6.79 -11.06
N ILE A 197 -11.48 5.59 -10.85
CA ILE A 197 -12.13 4.52 -10.09
C ILE A 197 -11.11 3.86 -9.15
N MET A 198 -11.60 3.21 -8.10
CA MET A 198 -10.85 2.28 -7.28
C MET A 198 -11.30 0.85 -7.62
N PRO A 199 -10.39 -0.07 -7.98
CA PRO A 199 -10.75 -1.40 -8.48
C PRO A 199 -11.37 -2.32 -7.42
N PHE A 200 -11.25 -2.00 -6.13
CA PHE A 200 -11.85 -2.77 -5.02
C PHE A 200 -13.18 -2.22 -4.55
N ASP A 201 -13.49 -0.98 -4.92
CA ASP A 201 -14.78 -0.39 -4.63
C ASP A 201 -15.72 -0.86 -5.75
N GLY A 202 -16.91 -1.35 -5.39
CA GLY A 202 -17.92 -1.68 -6.41
C GLY A 202 -18.23 -0.43 -7.25
N TRP A 203 -18.31 -0.57 -8.57
CA TRP A 203 -18.62 0.55 -9.47
C TRP A 203 -19.95 1.25 -9.10
N GLN A 204 -20.88 0.52 -8.47
CA GLN A 204 -22.14 1.07 -7.95
C GLN A 204 -21.91 2.18 -6.92
N ALA A 205 -20.89 2.05 -6.07
CA ALA A 205 -20.55 3.02 -5.05
C ALA A 205 -19.74 4.21 -5.61
N GLN A 206 -19.34 4.14 -6.88
CA GLN A 206 -18.40 5.08 -7.51
C GLN A 206 -19.03 5.84 -8.68
N GLY A 207 -20.34 6.10 -8.56
CA GLY A 207 -21.08 6.92 -9.53
C GLY A 207 -21.76 6.13 -10.65
N TYR A 208 -21.70 4.80 -10.62
CA TYR A 208 -22.37 3.94 -11.61
C TYR A 208 -23.43 3.01 -10.97
N PRO A 209 -24.38 3.49 -10.16
CA PRO A 209 -25.28 2.62 -9.37
C PRO A 209 -26.13 1.63 -10.20
N THR A 210 -26.37 1.92 -11.47
CA THR A 210 -27.25 1.15 -12.37
C THR A 210 -26.54 0.61 -13.61
N PHE A 211 -25.22 0.76 -13.71
CA PHE A 211 -24.48 0.21 -14.84
C PHE A 211 -24.66 -1.32 -14.91
N CYS A 212 -24.63 -1.90 -16.10
CA CYS A 212 -24.67 -3.34 -16.31
C CYS A 212 -24.17 -3.57 -17.74
N GLY A 213 -23.07 -4.31 -17.89
CA GLY A 213 -22.42 -4.53 -19.18
C GLY A 213 -20.91 -4.47 -19.10
N THR A 214 -20.26 -4.32 -20.25
CA THR A 214 -18.81 -4.26 -20.37
C THR A 214 -18.29 -2.87 -20.02
N GLY A 215 -17.25 -2.82 -19.20
CA GLY A 215 -16.51 -1.58 -18.93
C GLY A 215 -15.04 -1.78 -19.21
N GLU A 216 -14.39 -0.70 -19.65
CA GLU A 216 -12.96 -0.67 -19.88
C GLU A 216 -12.27 -0.06 -18.67
N TYR A 217 -11.17 -0.69 -18.26
CA TYR A 217 -10.29 -0.21 -17.21
C TYR A 217 -8.96 0.21 -17.82
N ARG A 218 -8.40 1.30 -17.32
CA ARG A 218 -7.09 1.81 -17.72
C ARG A 218 -6.29 2.17 -16.49
N ILE A 219 -5.00 1.92 -16.52
CA ILE A 219 -4.03 2.43 -15.57
C ILE A 219 -2.73 2.67 -16.32
N ASP A 220 -2.04 3.74 -15.96
CA ASP A 220 -0.67 3.98 -16.40
C ASP A 220 0.26 3.51 -15.28
N VAL A 221 1.15 2.58 -15.60
CA VAL A 221 2.08 1.99 -14.62
C VAL A 221 3.48 2.43 -14.99
N GLU A 222 4.12 3.18 -14.10
CA GLU A 222 5.54 3.45 -14.19
C GLU A 222 6.30 2.32 -13.50
N ILE A 223 7.09 1.59 -14.27
CA ILE A 223 8.02 0.59 -13.75
C ILE A 223 9.35 1.31 -13.53
N PRO A 224 9.85 1.40 -12.28
CA PRO A 224 11.12 2.05 -12.02
C PRO A 224 12.24 1.44 -12.87
N ASP A 225 13.13 2.26 -13.41
CA ASP A 225 14.27 1.80 -14.23
C ASP A 225 15.19 0.81 -13.47
N ASP A 226 15.18 0.87 -12.13
CA ASP A 226 15.93 -0.01 -11.25
C ASP A 226 15.12 -1.21 -10.73
N ALA A 227 13.88 -1.39 -11.20
CA ALA A 227 13.02 -2.47 -10.77
C ALA A 227 13.54 -3.81 -11.32
N VAL A 228 13.60 -4.81 -10.44
CA VAL A 228 14.13 -6.13 -10.77
C VAL A 228 12.98 -7.07 -11.12
N SER A 229 13.13 -7.82 -12.22
CA SER A 229 12.23 -8.90 -12.60
C SER A 229 13.06 -10.12 -13.02
N SER A 230 12.68 -11.31 -12.55
CA SER A 230 13.41 -12.54 -12.86
C SER A 230 13.16 -13.05 -14.28
N ASP A 231 11.92 -12.90 -14.77
CA ASP A 231 11.45 -13.53 -16.03
C ASP A 231 10.51 -12.64 -16.85
N GLY A 232 10.40 -11.36 -16.52
CA GLY A 232 9.39 -10.43 -17.04
C GLY A 232 8.31 -10.08 -16.01
N TRP A 233 7.49 -9.08 -16.33
CA TRP A 233 6.39 -8.65 -15.47
C TRP A 233 5.14 -9.46 -15.78
N ASP A 234 4.59 -10.13 -14.75
CA ASP A 234 3.29 -10.76 -14.81
C ASP A 234 2.26 -9.92 -14.05
N MET A 235 1.04 -9.82 -14.57
CA MET A 235 -0.07 -9.08 -13.97
C MET A 235 -1.23 -10.03 -13.63
N PRO A 236 -1.15 -10.77 -12.51
CA PRO A 236 -2.21 -11.68 -12.14
C PRO A 236 -3.43 -10.94 -11.58
N CYS A 237 -4.56 -11.01 -12.30
CA CYS A 237 -5.86 -10.54 -11.79
C CYS A 237 -6.47 -11.60 -10.84
N ARG A 238 -6.39 -11.37 -9.53
CA ARG A 238 -6.79 -12.38 -8.52
C ARG A 238 -8.31 -12.58 -8.36
N SER A 239 -9.14 -11.62 -8.81
CA SER A 239 -10.60 -11.77 -8.82
C SER A 239 -11.22 -10.83 -9.86
N VAL A 240 -11.91 -11.37 -10.86
CA VAL A 240 -12.76 -10.63 -11.79
C VAL A 240 -14.21 -11.04 -11.52
N ALA A 241 -15.08 -10.08 -11.23
CA ALA A 241 -16.51 -10.36 -11.12
C ALA A 241 -17.04 -10.63 -12.54
N GLU A 242 -17.18 -11.92 -12.87
CA GLU A 242 -17.61 -12.47 -14.17
C GLU A 242 -16.84 -11.93 -15.39
N SER A 243 -15.84 -12.69 -15.84
CA SER A 243 -15.25 -12.52 -17.17
C SER A 243 -15.77 -13.61 -18.11
N ASP A 244 -16.56 -13.24 -19.11
CA ASP A 244 -16.63 -14.03 -20.33
C ASP A 244 -15.32 -13.79 -21.09
N GLY A 245 -14.42 -14.77 -21.01
CA GLY A 245 -13.13 -14.73 -21.68
C GLY A 245 -13.31 -14.60 -23.19
N VAL A 246 -12.59 -13.66 -23.78
CA VAL A 246 -12.16 -13.77 -25.18
C VAL A 246 -10.65 -13.53 -25.18
N PRO A 247 -9.84 -14.55 -25.54
CA PRO A 247 -8.40 -14.37 -25.70
C PRO A 247 -8.13 -13.57 -26.98
N VAL A 248 -7.15 -12.67 -26.92
CA VAL A 248 -6.46 -12.15 -28.11
C VAL A 248 -5.02 -12.62 -28.07
#